data_AF-A0A956BES9-F1
#
_entry.id   AF-A0A956BES9-F1
#
_cell.length_a   1.000
_cell.length_b   1.000
_cell.length_c   1.000
_cell.angle_alpha   90.00
_cell.angle_beta   90.00
_cell.angle_gamma   90.00
#
_symmetry.space_group_name_H-M   'P 1'
#
loop_
_entity.id
_entity.type
_entity.pdbx_description
1 polymer ?
#
loop_
_entity_poly.entity_id
_entity_poly.type
_entity_poly.pdbx_seq_one_letter_code
_entity_poly.pdbx_strand_id
1 'polypeptide(L)'
;MTQLKVLITAPYFIPVVDEFREVFAQHGIEPVVLDVEERAEEEDLLPVIHEYDGVICGDDRFTDRVLEKATRLKAVCKWGTGIDSIDQEACARRGIAVKNTPDAFSESIYFLSNPDLSGFMTGQTVTVDGGVCSRLSSE
;
A
#
# COMPACT_ATOMS: atom_id res chain seq x y z
N MET A 1 -14.28 -10.49 -12.18
CA MET A 1 -13.73 -10.00 -10.89
C MET A 1 -13.50 -8.51 -11.04
N THR A 2 -13.93 -7.69 -10.08
CA THR A 2 -13.66 -6.25 -10.09
C THR A 2 -12.17 -6.01 -9.84
N GLN A 3 -11.52 -5.33 -10.78
CA GLN A 3 -10.10 -4.98 -10.70
C GLN A 3 -9.89 -3.90 -9.63
N LEU A 4 -8.92 -4.09 -8.73
CA LEU A 4 -8.56 -3.13 -7.69
C LEU A 4 -7.59 -2.11 -8.26
N LYS A 5 -7.89 -0.81 -8.16
CA LYS A 5 -6.97 0.24 -8.62
C LYS A 5 -6.07 0.65 -7.46
N VAL A 6 -4.76 0.44 -7.58
CA VAL A 6 -3.79 0.70 -6.50
C VAL A 6 -2.84 1.81 -6.92
N LEU A 7 -2.78 2.87 -6.12
CA LEU A 7 -1.83 3.96 -6.30
C LEU A 7 -0.46 3.55 -5.77
N ILE A 8 0.60 3.87 -6.50
CA ILE A 8 1.99 3.65 -6.14
C ILE A 8 2.72 4.99 -6.11
N THR A 9 3.23 5.33 -4.93
CA THR A 9 3.95 6.59 -4.66
C THR A 9 5.26 6.36 -3.92
N ALA A 10 5.60 5.12 -3.54
CA ALA A 10 6.87 4.82 -2.91
C ALA A 10 8.05 5.00 -3.91
N PRO A 11 8.93 6.03 -3.77
CA PRO A 11 9.93 6.36 -4.78
C PRO A 11 10.89 5.21 -5.09
N TYR A 12 11.25 4.43 -4.07
CA TYR A 12 12.13 3.27 -4.22
C TYR A 12 11.49 2.09 -4.96
N PHE A 13 10.15 2.02 -4.99
CA PHE A 13 9.41 0.95 -5.65
C PHE A 13 9.07 1.30 -7.10
N ILE A 14 8.89 2.58 -7.41
CA ILE A 14 8.54 3.06 -8.75
C ILE A 14 9.45 2.48 -9.86
N PRO A 15 10.80 2.45 -9.72
CA PRO A 15 11.67 1.90 -10.75
C PRO A 15 11.50 0.42 -11.03
N VAL A 16 10.96 -0.35 -10.09
CA VAL A 16 10.82 -1.81 -10.16
C VAL A 16 9.37 -2.28 -10.26
N VAL A 17 8.40 -1.36 -10.26
CA VAL A 17 6.96 -1.71 -10.27
C VAL A 17 6.59 -2.62 -11.44
N ASP A 18 7.24 -2.42 -12.60
CA ASP A 18 7.00 -3.20 -13.81
C ASP A 18 7.43 -4.67 -13.67
N GLU A 19 8.42 -4.95 -12.82
CA GLU A 19 8.87 -6.32 -12.52
C GLU A 19 7.78 -7.14 -11.79
N PHE A 20 6.83 -6.47 -11.13
CA PHE A 20 5.75 -7.10 -10.36
C PHE A 20 4.41 -7.17 -11.11
N ARG A 21 4.35 -6.80 -12.40
CA ARG A 21 3.09 -6.79 -13.18
C ARG A 21 2.34 -8.11 -13.16
N GLU A 22 3.06 -9.24 -13.26
CA GLU A 22 2.43 -10.56 -13.22
C GLU A 22 1.78 -10.85 -11.87
N VAL A 23 2.45 -10.47 -10.77
CA VAL A 23 1.93 -10.63 -9.41
C VAL A 23 0.70 -9.75 -9.22
N PHE A 24 0.72 -8.50 -9.65
CA PHE A 24 -0.47 -7.64 -9.61
C PHE A 24 -1.63 -8.23 -10.42
N ALA A 25 -1.36 -8.75 -11.62
CA ALA A 25 -2.38 -9.35 -12.48
C ALA A 25 -3.00 -10.61 -11.85
N GLN A 26 -2.21 -11.48 -11.23
CA GLN A 26 -2.69 -12.66 -10.49
C GLN A 26 -3.66 -12.28 -9.36
N HIS A 27 -3.45 -11.12 -8.76
CA HIS A 27 -4.26 -10.57 -7.69
C HIS A 27 -5.39 -9.63 -8.17
N GLY A 28 -5.54 -9.43 -9.49
CA GLY A 28 -6.54 -8.54 -10.04
C GLY A 28 -6.32 -7.07 -9.69
N ILE A 29 -5.06 -6.66 -9.50
CA ILE A 29 -4.65 -5.30 -9.18
C ILE A 29 -4.18 -4.57 -10.45
N GLU A 30 -4.67 -3.34 -10.62
CA GLU A 30 -4.16 -2.35 -11.58
C GLU A 30 -3.24 -1.37 -10.83
N PRO A 31 -1.91 -1.48 -10.96
CA PRO A 31 -0.99 -0.52 -10.37
C PRO A 31 -0.99 0.78 -11.19
N VAL A 32 -1.12 1.91 -10.52
CA VAL A 32 -1.05 3.26 -11.11
C VAL A 32 0.03 4.04 -10.38
N VAL A 33 1.04 4.48 -11.11
CA VAL A 33 2.16 5.24 -10.54
C VAL A 33 1.84 6.73 -10.53
N LEU A 34 2.08 7.39 -9.40
CA LEU A 34 2.25 8.82 -9.31
C LEU A 34 3.73 9.09 -9.03
N ASP A 35 4.40 9.72 -9.98
CA ASP A 35 5.83 10.02 -9.88
C ASP A 35 6.06 11.11 -8.83
N VAL A 36 6.91 10.81 -7.84
CA VAL A 36 7.23 11.69 -6.72
C VAL A 36 8.72 11.58 -6.40
N GLU A 37 9.36 12.69 -6.05
CA GLU A 37 10.80 12.69 -5.72
C GLU A 37 11.08 12.04 -4.35
N GLU A 38 10.32 12.44 -3.32
CA GLU A 38 10.49 11.92 -1.95
C GLU A 38 9.22 11.28 -1.39
N ARG A 39 8.07 11.94 -1.61
CA ARG A 39 6.75 11.54 -1.13
C ARG A 39 5.66 12.33 -1.84
N ALA A 40 4.42 11.83 -1.79
CA ALA A 40 3.26 12.62 -2.16
C ALA A 40 2.83 13.52 -1.00
N GLU A 41 2.72 14.83 -1.26
CA GLU A 41 2.18 15.78 -0.30
C GLU A 41 0.64 15.76 -0.34
N GLU A 42 0.00 16.40 0.65
CA GLU A 42 -1.47 16.43 0.76
C GLU A 42 -2.12 16.91 -0.55
N GLU A 43 -1.51 17.92 -1.17
CA GLU A 43 -1.97 18.60 -2.39
C GLU A 43 -1.93 17.69 -3.62
N ASP A 44 -0.98 16.74 -3.67
CA ASP A 44 -0.84 15.76 -4.75
C ASP A 44 -1.92 14.67 -4.65
N LEU A 45 -2.28 14.28 -3.42
CA LEU A 45 -3.23 13.21 -3.15
C LEU A 45 -4.69 13.67 -3.27
N LEU A 46 -5.02 14.88 -2.80
CA LEU A 46 -6.38 15.44 -2.82
C LEU A 46 -7.13 15.35 -4.16
N PRO A 47 -6.50 15.56 -5.34
CA PRO A 47 -7.19 15.44 -6.62
C PRO A 47 -7.45 14.00 -7.05
N VAL A 48 -6.63 13.02 -6.65
CA VAL A 48 -6.63 11.68 -7.26
C VAL A 48 -7.08 10.56 -6.30
N ILE A 49 -6.97 10.75 -4.98
CA ILE A 49 -7.12 9.67 -3.99
C ILE A 49 -8.48 8.96 -4.04
N HIS A 50 -9.52 9.68 -4.46
CA HIS A 50 -10.88 9.17 -4.58
C HIS A 50 -11.04 8.04 -5.61
N GLU A 51 -10.07 7.85 -6.51
CA GLU A 51 -10.09 6.82 -7.56
C GLU A 51 -9.59 5.45 -7.11
N TYR A 52 -8.84 5.38 -6.01
CA TYR A 52 -8.04 4.20 -5.66
C TYR A 52 -8.68 3.36 -4.57
N ASP A 53 -8.58 2.05 -4.71
CA ASP A 53 -8.98 1.06 -3.73
C ASP A 53 -7.88 0.81 -2.68
N GLY A 54 -6.62 1.12 -3.03
CA GLY A 54 -5.47 0.91 -2.16
C GLY A 54 -4.28 1.80 -2.53
N VAL A 55 -3.32 1.97 -1.61
CA VAL A 55 -2.07 2.69 -1.88
C VAL A 55 -0.84 1.92 -1.36
N ILE A 56 0.24 1.90 -2.14
CA ILE A 56 1.60 1.58 -1.68
C ILE A 56 2.40 2.87 -1.61
N CYS A 57 2.66 3.37 -0.40
CA CYS A 57 3.21 4.69 -0.16
C CYS A 57 4.62 4.69 0.45
N GLY A 58 5.34 5.79 0.20
CA GLY A 58 6.50 6.23 0.98
C GLY A 58 6.03 7.04 2.19
N ASP A 59 6.71 8.14 2.53
CA ASP A 59 6.35 8.99 3.68
C ASP A 59 5.22 10.00 3.38
N ASP A 60 4.30 9.60 2.50
CA ASP A 60 3.21 10.45 2.00
C ASP A 60 2.30 10.99 3.11
N ARG A 61 1.73 12.16 2.89
CA ARG A 61 0.89 12.87 3.86
C ARG A 61 -0.58 12.46 3.79
N PHE A 62 -0.92 11.36 4.44
CA PHE A 62 -2.31 10.91 4.60
C PHE A 62 -2.98 11.58 5.81
N THR A 63 -3.38 12.83 5.63
CA THR A 63 -4.15 13.59 6.63
C THR A 63 -5.64 13.22 6.60
N ASP A 64 -6.39 13.61 7.64
CA ASP A 64 -7.85 13.43 7.67
C ASP A 64 -8.56 14.02 6.44
N ARG A 65 -8.04 15.12 5.86
CA ARG A 65 -8.58 15.76 4.63
C ARG A 65 -8.40 14.89 3.40
N VAL A 66 -7.26 14.23 3.25
CA VAL A 66 -7.01 13.28 2.15
C VAL A 66 -7.90 12.06 2.34
N LEU A 67 -7.94 11.51 3.56
CA LEU A 67 -8.71 10.32 3.88
C LEU A 67 -10.23 10.54 3.78
N GLU A 68 -10.72 11.76 4.00
CA GLU A 68 -12.11 12.15 3.74
C GLU A 68 -12.49 12.04 2.26
N LYS A 69 -11.58 12.41 1.36
CA LYS A 69 -11.80 12.29 -0.10
C LYS A 69 -11.60 10.86 -0.62
N ALA A 70 -10.97 9.99 0.15
CA ALA A 70 -10.60 8.64 -0.23
C ALA A 70 -11.80 7.68 -0.22
N THR A 71 -12.87 7.98 -0.96
CA THR A 71 -14.18 7.31 -0.88
C THR A 71 -14.16 5.83 -1.27
N ARG A 72 -13.12 5.38 -1.97
CA ARG A 72 -12.93 3.98 -2.41
C ARG A 72 -11.84 3.26 -1.62
N LEU A 73 -11.04 4.00 -0.85
CA LEU A 73 -9.81 3.49 -0.27
C LEU A 73 -10.13 2.48 0.83
N LYS A 74 -9.51 1.31 0.76
CA LYS A 74 -9.67 0.21 1.72
C LYS A 74 -8.41 -0.01 2.53
N ALA A 75 -7.25 0.30 1.96
CA ALA A 75 -5.97 -0.03 2.56
C ALA A 75 -4.84 0.93 2.16
N VAL A 76 -3.97 1.26 3.12
CA VAL A 76 -2.72 2.00 2.92
C VAL A 76 -1.56 1.11 3.38
N CYS A 77 -0.67 0.78 2.45
CA CYS A 77 0.54 -0.01 2.65
C CYS A 77 1.76 0.89 2.60
N LYS A 78 2.38 1.12 3.76
CA LYS A 78 3.62 1.87 3.85
C LYS A 78 4.82 0.98 3.58
N TRP A 79 5.69 1.41 2.68
CA TRP A 79 7.02 0.83 2.55
C TRP A 79 7.97 1.40 3.61
N GLY A 80 8.61 0.52 4.40
CA GLY A 80 9.46 0.89 5.53
C GLY A 80 8.77 0.71 6.89
N THR A 81 9.36 1.24 7.96
CA THR A 81 8.94 0.96 9.35
C THR A 81 8.03 2.03 9.95
N GLY A 82 8.26 3.31 9.67
CA GLY A 82 7.49 4.43 10.23
C GLY A 82 6.15 4.64 9.52
N ILE A 83 5.08 4.92 10.28
CA ILE A 83 3.71 5.21 9.79
C ILE A 83 3.15 6.52 10.37
N ASP A 84 4.04 7.38 10.87
CA ASP A 84 3.74 8.67 11.49
C ASP A 84 3.16 9.71 10.52
N SER A 85 3.38 9.54 9.21
CA SER A 85 2.78 10.39 8.17
C SER A 85 1.31 10.05 7.86
N ILE A 86 0.76 8.99 8.46
CA ILE A 86 -0.59 8.49 8.23
C ILE A 86 -1.44 8.76 9.47
N ASP A 87 -2.55 9.49 9.30
CA ASP A 87 -3.55 9.66 10.36
C ASP A 87 -4.32 8.34 10.58
N GLN A 88 -3.76 7.50 11.45
CA GLN A 88 -4.29 6.17 11.75
C GLN A 88 -5.67 6.21 12.41
N GLU A 89 -5.97 7.26 13.18
CA GLU A 89 -7.29 7.43 13.78
C GLU A 89 -8.33 7.74 12.69
N ALA A 90 -8.00 8.62 11.74
CA ALA A 90 -8.83 8.91 10.58
C ALA A 90 -9.06 7.69 9.68
N CYS A 91 -8.03 6.86 9.49
CA CYS A 91 -8.15 5.57 8.81
C CYS A 91 -9.11 4.63 9.54
N ALA A 92 -8.92 4.45 10.85
CA ALA A 92 -9.76 3.57 11.67
C ALA A 92 -11.23 3.99 11.66
N ARG A 93 -11.52 5.30 11.78
CA ARG A 93 -12.89 5.85 11.69
C ARG A 93 -13.58 5.54 10.36
N ARG A 94 -12.81 5.33 9.28
CA ARG A 94 -13.28 5.09 7.92
C ARG A 94 -13.18 3.63 7.49
N GLY A 95 -12.70 2.74 8.36
CA GLY A 95 -12.49 1.33 8.02
C GLY A 95 -11.35 1.11 7.02
N ILE A 96 -10.40 2.04 6.94
CA ILE A 96 -9.21 1.93 6.09
C ILE A 96 -8.13 1.19 6.88
N ALA A 97 -7.67 0.06 6.37
CA ALA A 97 -6.62 -0.71 7.00
C ALA A 97 -5.25 -0.07 6.74
N VAL A 98 -4.38 -0.03 7.75
CA VAL A 98 -3.02 0.49 7.62
C VAL A 98 -2.03 -0.62 7.95
N LYS A 99 -1.07 -0.86 7.07
CA LYS A 99 0.02 -1.80 7.30
C LYS A 99 1.33 -1.21 6.83
N ASN A 100 2.41 -1.46 7.56
CA ASN A 100 3.76 -1.25 7.09
C ASN A 100 4.39 -2.59 6.67
N THR A 101 5.21 -2.55 5.63
CA THR A 101 5.98 -3.71 5.17
C THR A 101 7.44 -3.30 5.08
N PRO A 102 8.24 -3.54 6.14
CA PRO A 102 9.69 -3.42 6.02
C PRO A 102 10.17 -4.51 5.06
N ASP A 103 10.78 -4.09 3.95
CA ASP A 103 11.51 -4.95 3.00
C ASP A 103 10.72 -6.05 2.25
N ALA A 104 9.37 -6.08 2.33
CA ALA A 104 8.56 -7.14 1.72
C ALA A 104 7.38 -6.61 0.87
N PHE A 105 7.62 -6.43 -0.43
CA PHE A 105 6.58 -5.97 -1.38
C PHE A 105 5.45 -6.97 -1.61
N SER A 106 5.75 -8.27 -1.62
CA SER A 106 4.73 -9.32 -1.79
C SER A 106 3.66 -9.26 -0.69
N GLU A 107 4.03 -8.86 0.52
CA GLU A 107 3.09 -8.68 1.62
C GLU A 107 2.15 -7.49 1.42
N SER A 108 2.62 -6.42 0.78
CA SER A 108 1.78 -5.27 0.44
C SER A 108 0.72 -5.68 -0.58
N ILE A 109 1.10 -6.38 -1.65
CA ILE A 109 0.16 -6.84 -2.69
C ILE A 109 -0.90 -7.77 -2.08
N TYR A 110 -0.48 -8.71 -1.24
CA TYR A 110 -1.39 -9.64 -0.56
C TYR A 110 -2.38 -8.91 0.36
N PHE A 111 -1.89 -7.95 1.16
CA PHE A 111 -2.72 -7.14 2.06
C PHE A 111 -3.75 -6.31 1.29
N LEU A 112 -3.33 -5.65 0.21
CA LEU A 112 -4.22 -4.84 -0.62
C LEU A 112 -5.33 -5.68 -1.28
N SER A 113 -5.03 -6.94 -1.58
CA SER A 113 -6.01 -7.89 -2.12
C SER A 113 -7.00 -8.40 -1.08
N ASN A 114 -6.64 -8.36 0.21
CA ASN A 114 -7.42 -8.92 1.32
C ASN A 114 -7.37 -7.97 2.53
N PRO A 115 -8.03 -6.80 2.48
CA PRO A 115 -7.90 -5.77 3.52
C PRO A 115 -8.63 -6.11 4.84
N ASP A 116 -9.49 -7.12 4.87
CA ASP A 116 -10.40 -7.50 5.96
C ASP A 116 -9.79 -8.46 7.00
N LEU A 117 -8.46 -8.47 7.15
CA LEU A 117 -7.63 -9.43 7.91
C LEU A 117 -7.91 -9.57 9.42
N SER A 118 -9.13 -9.97 9.79
CA SER A 118 -9.52 -10.40 11.14
C SER A 118 -8.73 -11.62 11.65
N GLY A 119 -7.84 -12.21 10.84
CA GLY A 119 -6.98 -13.35 11.18
C GLY A 119 -5.47 -13.11 11.14
N PHE A 120 -4.97 -11.92 10.79
CA PHE A 120 -3.51 -11.72 10.69
C PHE A 120 -2.92 -11.31 12.04
N MET A 121 -2.70 -12.30 12.91
CA MET A 121 -1.81 -12.14 14.05
C MET A 121 -0.38 -12.00 13.53
N THR A 122 0.31 -10.96 14.03
CA THR A 122 1.72 -10.66 13.86
C THR A 122 2.59 -11.93 13.73
N GLY A 123 3.14 -12.21 12.54
CA GLY A 123 4.24 -13.19 12.41
C GLY A 123 4.26 -14.16 11.23
N GLN A 124 3.37 -14.09 10.25
CA GLN A 124 3.47 -14.98 9.07
C GLN A 124 3.82 -14.22 7.78
N THR A 125 5.08 -14.36 7.37
CA THR A 125 5.55 -14.03 6.02
C THR A 125 4.74 -14.82 5.00
N VAL A 126 4.10 -14.11 4.05
CA VAL A 126 3.45 -14.74 2.90
C VAL A 126 4.48 -14.84 1.77
N THR A 127 5.02 -16.03 1.58
CA THR A 127 5.84 -16.36 0.40
C THR A 127 4.90 -16.47 -0.80
N VAL A 128 5.01 -15.55 -1.76
CA VAL A 128 4.38 -15.70 -3.07
C VAL A 128 5.41 -16.39 -3.96
N ASP A 129 5.10 -17.62 -4.40
CA ASP A 129 5.94 -18.41 -5.30
C ASP A 129 6.22 -17.62 -6.59
N GLY A 130 7.45 -17.11 -6.73
CA GLY A 130 7.92 -16.45 -7.95
C GLY A 130 8.94 -15.33 -7.79
N GLY A 131 9.11 -14.75 -6.59
CA GLY A 131 10.09 -13.69 -6.35
C GLY A 131 10.64 -13.74 -4.94
N VAL A 132 11.92 -14.07 -4.81
CA VAL A 132 12.63 -14.32 -3.55
C VAL A 132 12.55 -13.09 -2.62
N CYS A 133 11.91 -13.25 -1.45
CA CYS A 133 12.19 -12.42 -0.28
C CYS A 133 13.07 -13.26 0.66
N SER A 134 14.39 -13.15 0.50
CA SER A 134 15.34 -13.81 1.38
C SER A 134 15.31 -13.16 2.76
N ARG A 135 14.89 -13.96 3.74
CA ARG A 135 15.05 -13.80 5.18
C ARG A 135 16.43 -13.18 5.54
N LEU A 136 16.44 -12.15 6.40
CA LEU A 136 17.55 -11.83 7.31
C LEU A 136 16.90 -11.62 8.70
N SER A 137 16.68 -12.71 9.45
CA SER A 137 17.55 -13.25 10.51
C SER A 137 17.42 -12.50 11.84
N SER A 138 16.65 -13.13 12.76
CA SER A 138 16.91 -13.32 14.19
C SER A 138 17.65 -12.22 14.97
N GLU A 139 16.96 -11.59 15.93
CA GLU A 139 17.04 -11.86 17.38
C GLU A 139 15.70 -11.53 18.05
#